data_AF-A0AA42ZRW3-F1
#
_entry.id   AF-A0AA42ZRW3-F1
#
_cell.length_a   1.000
_cell.length_b   1.000
_cell.length_c   1.000
_cell.angle_alpha   90.00
_cell.angle_beta   90.00
_cell.angle_gamma   90.00
#
_symmetry.space_group_name_H-M   'P 1'
#
loop_
_entity.id
_entity.type
_entity.pdbx_description
1 polymer ?
#
loop_
_entity_poly.entity_id
_entity_poly.type
_entity_poly.pdbx_seq_one_letter_code
_entity_poly.pdbx_strand_id
1 'polypeptide(L)'
;TVLEASRGAGIPHASVCGGRGRCSTCRVRVGRGLDALPPPGEAEARVLARVGAAPDVRLACQTRPHADAEVTPLLTPSADPAQAGPRAGYLKGDEREVAVLFADLRGFTALSEDKLPYDIVFLLNRYFAAMGTAVEEAGGRIDKFIGDGVMALFGIERGVGQGCRNALEAARRMAERLAELNAALESELARPLRIGIGIHAGPVIVGEMGYGRATALTAIGDVVNTASRLEALTKELDVQLVLSAPVAAHAGLDPAAFPRREIALRGRSGALAVHMVVDARALSPASAPAAAAVEAG
;
A
#
# COMPACT_ATOMS: atom_id res chain seq x y z
N THR A 1 23.70 -21.46 1.49
CA THR A 1 23.56 -20.28 2.38
C THR A 1 23.32 -20.76 3.80
N VAL A 2 23.53 -19.93 4.82
CA VAL A 2 23.24 -20.31 6.22
C VAL A 2 21.78 -20.75 6.39
N LEU A 3 20.85 -20.13 5.65
CA LEU A 3 19.44 -20.51 5.63
C LEU A 3 19.24 -21.93 5.05
N GLU A 4 19.90 -22.25 3.93
CA GLU A 4 19.87 -23.60 3.35
C GLU A 4 20.48 -24.64 4.30
N ALA A 5 21.59 -24.32 4.96
CA ALA A 5 22.21 -25.19 5.95
C ALA A 5 21.28 -25.45 7.15
N SER A 6 20.63 -24.39 7.66
CA SER A 6 19.64 -24.52 8.75
C SER A 6 18.49 -25.44 8.34
N ARG A 7 17.91 -25.22 7.14
CA ARG A 7 16.81 -26.04 6.61
C ARG A 7 17.22 -27.49 6.35
N GLY A 8 18.40 -27.71 5.78
CA GLY A 8 18.95 -29.05 5.55
C GLY A 8 19.18 -29.82 6.84
N ALA A 9 19.49 -29.12 7.94
CA ALA A 9 19.63 -29.69 9.27
C ALA A 9 18.30 -29.79 10.06
N GLY A 10 17.16 -29.41 9.46
CA GLY A 10 15.86 -29.41 10.15
C GLY A 10 15.74 -28.35 11.25
N ILE A 11 16.61 -27.34 11.27
CA ILE A 11 16.57 -26.23 12.22
C ILE A 11 15.55 -25.19 11.72
N PRO A 12 14.47 -24.92 12.46
CA PRO A 12 13.49 -23.93 12.06
C PRO A 12 14.12 -22.53 11.99
N HIS A 13 13.90 -21.83 10.88
CA HIS A 13 14.58 -20.56 10.61
C HIS A 13 13.64 -19.58 9.89
N ALA A 14 13.35 -18.45 10.52
CA ALA A 14 12.42 -17.46 9.99
C ALA A 14 12.92 -16.86 8.66
N SER A 15 12.07 -16.87 7.62
CA SER A 15 12.41 -16.30 6.30
C SER A 15 11.17 -15.88 5.53
N VAL A 16 10.56 -14.74 5.90
CA VAL A 16 9.26 -14.31 5.34
C VAL A 16 9.33 -14.05 3.84
N CYS A 17 10.43 -13.47 3.33
CA CYS A 17 10.62 -13.30 1.88
C CYS A 17 11.07 -14.58 1.15
N GLY A 18 11.05 -15.75 1.80
CA GLY A 18 11.50 -17.01 1.21
C GLY A 18 13.00 -17.12 0.94
N GLY A 19 13.81 -16.17 1.44
CA GLY A 19 15.26 -16.16 1.26
C GLY A 19 15.78 -15.23 0.15
N ARG A 20 14.94 -14.32 -0.36
CA ARG A 20 15.29 -13.38 -1.44
C ARG A 20 16.08 -12.14 -1.01
N GLY A 21 16.53 -12.05 0.25
CA GLY A 21 17.23 -10.86 0.76
C GLY A 21 16.34 -9.60 0.80
N ARG A 22 15.01 -9.76 0.87
CA ARG A 22 14.02 -8.67 0.87
C ARG A 22 13.35 -8.42 2.23
N CYS A 23 13.72 -9.20 3.24
CA CYS A 23 13.29 -9.00 4.62
C CYS A 23 14.48 -9.21 5.56
N SER A 24 14.38 -8.71 6.78
CA SER A 24 15.38 -8.92 7.83
C SER A 24 15.07 -10.12 8.73
N THR A 25 14.14 -11.00 8.35
CA THR A 25 13.66 -12.03 9.29
C THR A 25 14.61 -13.22 9.47
N CYS A 26 15.48 -13.47 8.50
CA CYS A 26 16.47 -14.56 8.56
C CYS A 26 17.80 -14.13 9.20
N ARG A 27 17.77 -13.08 10.03
CA ARG A 27 18.99 -12.56 10.65
C ARG A 27 19.59 -13.58 11.59
N VAL A 28 20.91 -13.73 11.49
CA VAL A 28 21.74 -14.48 12.43
C VAL A 28 22.78 -13.55 13.02
N ARG A 29 23.13 -13.77 14.28
CA ARG A 29 24.37 -13.28 14.86
C ARG A 29 25.46 -14.30 14.58
N VAL A 30 26.60 -13.85 14.07
CA VAL A 30 27.79 -14.67 13.86
C VAL A 30 28.66 -14.54 15.10
N GLY A 31 28.87 -15.65 15.81
CA GLY A 31 29.76 -15.72 16.97
C GLY A 31 31.21 -15.92 16.53
N ARG A 32 31.55 -17.16 16.17
CA ARG A 32 32.87 -17.54 15.63
C ARG A 32 32.83 -17.60 14.10
N GLY A 33 33.94 -17.22 13.47
CA GLY A 33 34.11 -17.32 12.01
C GLY A 33 33.66 -16.10 11.21
N LEU A 34 33.32 -14.98 11.86
CA LEU A 34 32.89 -13.74 11.17
C LEU A 34 33.95 -13.22 10.19
N ASP A 35 35.22 -13.19 10.60
CA ASP A 35 36.33 -12.71 9.77
C ASP A 35 36.60 -13.59 8.54
N ALA A 36 36.14 -14.85 8.57
CA ALA A 36 36.25 -15.80 7.47
C ALA A 36 35.03 -15.74 6.53
N LEU A 37 33.98 -14.99 6.87
CA LEU A 37 32.83 -14.81 6.00
C LEU A 37 33.12 -13.78 4.91
N PRO A 38 32.61 -13.97 3.68
CA PRO A 38 32.67 -12.94 2.67
C PRO A 38 31.91 -11.69 3.16
N PRO A 39 32.33 -10.48 2.73
CA PRO A 39 31.61 -9.27 3.05
C PRO A 39 30.16 -9.34 2.55
N PRO A 40 29.21 -8.61 3.16
CA PRO A 40 27.83 -8.59 2.72
C PRO A 40 27.72 -8.19 1.24
N GLY A 41 27.00 -9.00 0.47
CA GLY A 41 26.62 -8.62 -0.90
C GLY A 41 25.66 -7.42 -0.89
N GLU A 42 25.44 -6.80 -2.04
CA GLU A 42 24.66 -5.55 -2.13
C GLU A 42 23.26 -5.64 -1.49
N ALA A 43 22.51 -6.71 -1.80
CA ALA A 43 21.17 -6.93 -1.24
C ALA A 43 21.20 -7.11 0.28
N GLU A 44 22.20 -7.83 0.80
CA GLU A 44 22.39 -8.02 2.23
C GLU A 44 22.75 -6.72 2.93
N ALA A 45 23.75 -6.00 2.42
CA ALA A 45 24.21 -4.73 2.96
C ALA A 45 23.07 -3.71 3.06
N ARG A 46 22.24 -3.63 2.01
CA ARG A 46 21.08 -2.73 1.95
C ARG A 46 20.08 -3.01 3.08
N VAL A 47 19.76 -4.28 3.33
CA VAL A 47 18.82 -4.66 4.40
C VAL A 47 19.44 -4.43 5.78
N LEU A 48 20.70 -4.82 5.98
CA LEU A 48 21.41 -4.66 7.26
C LEU A 48 21.52 -3.18 7.65
N ALA A 49 21.90 -2.32 6.70
CA ALA A 49 21.94 -0.88 6.92
C ALA A 49 20.56 -0.32 7.29
N ARG A 50 19.50 -0.76 6.60
CA ARG A 50 18.13 -0.28 6.84
C ARG A 50 17.59 -0.59 8.24
N VAL A 51 18.01 -1.72 8.83
CA VAL A 51 17.57 -2.12 10.18
C VAL A 51 18.55 -1.74 11.28
N GLY A 52 19.64 -1.03 10.95
CA GLY A 52 20.69 -0.69 11.91
C GLY A 52 21.33 -1.92 12.54
N ALA A 53 21.59 -2.96 11.74
CA ALA A 53 22.16 -4.21 12.23
C ALA A 53 23.57 -4.01 12.80
N ALA A 54 23.91 -4.72 13.88
CA ALA A 54 25.26 -4.74 14.42
C ALA A 54 26.24 -5.41 13.43
N PRO A 55 27.56 -5.13 13.51
CA PRO A 55 28.54 -5.64 12.55
C PRO A 55 28.63 -7.18 12.47
N ASP A 56 28.29 -7.85 13.56
CA ASP A 56 28.25 -9.31 13.70
C ASP A 56 26.94 -9.94 13.21
N VAL A 57 26.01 -9.14 12.68
CA VAL A 57 24.71 -9.61 12.21
C VAL A 57 24.70 -9.75 10.70
N ARG A 58 24.23 -10.90 10.23
CA ARG A 58 24.15 -11.25 8.81
C ARG A 58 22.76 -11.74 8.43
N LEU A 59 22.43 -11.72 7.14
CA LEU A 59 21.24 -12.39 6.63
C LEU A 59 21.57 -13.84 6.28
N ALA A 60 20.95 -14.80 6.97
CA ALA A 60 21.22 -16.21 6.73
C ALA A 60 20.94 -16.64 5.28
N CYS A 61 19.96 -16.01 4.63
CA CYS A 61 19.63 -16.31 3.23
C CYS A 61 20.64 -15.79 2.21
N GLN A 62 21.49 -14.83 2.58
CA GLN A 62 22.50 -14.25 1.68
C GLN A 62 23.91 -14.70 2.04
N THR A 63 24.16 -15.03 3.31
CA THR A 63 25.46 -15.48 3.79
C THR A 63 25.80 -16.87 3.29
N ARG A 64 26.95 -17.02 2.63
CA ARG A 64 27.53 -18.29 2.19
C ARG A 64 28.86 -18.50 2.90
N PRO A 65 28.91 -19.30 3.97
CA PRO A 65 30.17 -19.61 4.64
C PRO A 65 31.04 -20.50 3.73
N HIS A 66 32.34 -20.22 3.71
CA HIS A 66 33.36 -21.06 3.04
C HIS A 66 34.25 -21.81 4.05
N ALA A 67 34.05 -21.56 5.34
CA ALA A 67 34.69 -22.20 6.48
C ALA A 67 33.66 -22.31 7.63
N ASP A 68 34.02 -23.05 8.69
CA ASP A 68 33.14 -23.22 9.84
C ASP A 68 32.82 -21.88 10.51
N ALA A 69 31.52 -21.65 10.76
CA ALA A 69 31.02 -20.46 11.43
C ALA A 69 29.94 -20.83 12.43
N GLU A 70 29.98 -20.20 13.61
CA GLU A 70 28.95 -20.34 14.63
C GLU A 70 27.92 -19.22 14.45
N VAL A 71 26.66 -19.59 14.30
CA VAL A 71 25.56 -18.65 14.06
C VAL A 71 24.41 -18.89 15.02
N THR A 72 23.80 -17.81 15.49
CA THR A 72 22.59 -17.86 16.33
C THR A 72 21.45 -17.13 15.60
N PRO A 73 20.34 -17.81 15.27
CA PRO A 73 19.14 -17.15 14.75
C PRO A 73 18.63 -16.10 15.73
N LEU A 74 18.42 -14.87 15.25
CA LEU A 74 17.98 -13.75 16.10
C LEU A 74 16.47 -13.63 16.23
N LEU A 75 15.72 -14.37 15.41
CA LEU A 75 14.28 -14.29 15.35
C LEU A 75 13.68 -15.68 15.51
N THR A 76 12.59 -15.75 16.28
CA THR A 76 11.85 -16.97 16.47
C THR A 76 11.16 -17.39 15.16
N PRO A 77 11.25 -18.68 14.79
CA PRO A 77 10.68 -19.23 13.56
C PRO A 77 9.16 -19.41 13.62
N SER A 78 8.46 -18.83 14.61
CA SER A 78 7.00 -18.83 14.69
C SER A 78 6.30 -18.09 13.53
N ALA A 79 7.07 -17.55 12.59
CA ALA A 79 6.63 -17.02 11.30
C ALA A 79 7.06 -17.90 10.11
N ASP A 80 7.32 -19.19 10.31
CA ASP A 80 7.54 -20.15 9.23
C ASP A 80 6.19 -20.62 8.66
N PRO A 81 5.88 -20.33 7.37
CA PRO A 81 4.68 -20.83 6.72
C PRO A 81 4.56 -22.36 6.75
N ALA A 82 5.66 -23.09 6.94
CA ALA A 82 5.68 -24.55 6.98
C ALA A 82 5.20 -25.16 8.32
N GLN A 83 5.18 -24.38 9.41
CA GLN A 83 4.70 -24.83 10.73
C GLN A 83 3.39 -24.15 11.16
N ALA A 84 2.93 -23.15 10.41
CA ALA A 84 1.56 -22.68 10.50
C ALA A 84 0.65 -23.76 9.90
N GLY A 85 -0.44 -24.13 10.59
CA GLY A 85 -1.47 -25.02 10.05
C GLY A 85 -2.13 -24.44 8.77
N PRO A 86 -3.37 -24.83 8.40
CA PRO A 86 -4.03 -24.41 7.16
C PRO A 86 -4.23 -22.88 6.97
N ARG A 87 -3.71 -22.06 7.90
CA ARG A 87 -3.68 -20.60 7.94
C ARG A 87 -2.33 -19.98 7.51
N ALA A 88 -1.45 -20.73 6.86
CA ALA A 88 -0.16 -20.23 6.34
C ALA A 88 -0.28 -19.10 5.28
N GLY A 89 -1.49 -18.83 4.77
CA GLY A 89 -1.77 -17.72 3.86
C GLY A 89 -1.47 -16.33 4.45
N TYR A 90 -1.55 -16.17 5.78
CA TYR A 90 -1.34 -14.88 6.45
C TYR A 90 0.08 -14.30 6.33
N LEU A 91 1.06 -15.15 6.02
CA LEU A 91 2.48 -14.77 5.98
C LEU A 91 3.04 -14.72 4.56
N LYS A 92 2.28 -15.16 3.57
CA LYS A 92 2.70 -15.28 2.18
C LYS A 92 2.13 -14.13 1.38
N GLY A 93 2.55 -12.91 1.72
CA GLY A 93 2.28 -11.75 0.89
C GLY A 93 3.10 -11.81 -0.40
N ASP A 94 2.44 -11.53 -1.52
CA ASP A 94 3.08 -11.41 -2.83
C ASP A 94 3.53 -9.98 -3.06
N GLU A 95 4.74 -9.81 -3.58
CA GLU A 95 5.19 -8.51 -4.05
C GLU A 95 4.46 -8.19 -5.37
N ARG A 96 3.69 -7.10 -5.38
CA ARG A 96 2.95 -6.62 -6.55
C ARG A 96 3.10 -5.11 -6.68
N GLU A 97 3.11 -4.63 -7.91
CA GLU A 97 2.92 -3.21 -8.16
C GLU A 97 1.43 -2.90 -8.29
N VAL A 98 0.94 -2.01 -7.44
CA VAL A 98 -0.47 -1.64 -7.37
C VAL A 98 -0.60 -0.12 -7.26
N ALA A 99 -1.79 0.40 -7.57
CA ALA A 99 -2.17 1.74 -7.17
C ALA A 99 -2.97 1.68 -5.86
N VAL A 100 -2.66 2.58 -4.94
CA VAL A 100 -3.33 2.74 -3.65
C VAL A 100 -4.01 4.09 -3.64
N LEU A 101 -5.29 4.11 -3.28
CA LEU A 101 -6.09 5.31 -3.10
C LEU A 101 -6.46 5.44 -1.62
N PHE A 102 -6.27 6.64 -1.09
CA PHE A 102 -6.88 7.08 0.16
C PHE A 102 -7.86 8.21 -0.13
N ALA A 103 -8.98 8.22 0.57
CA ALA A 103 -9.87 9.36 0.60
C ALA A 103 -10.38 9.60 2.02
N ASP A 104 -10.63 10.85 2.38
CA ASP A 104 -11.09 11.25 3.73
C ASP A 104 -12.07 12.43 3.64
N LEU A 105 -13.03 12.53 4.57
CA LEU A 105 -13.98 13.64 4.59
C LEU A 105 -13.34 14.89 5.22
N ARG A 106 -13.39 16.00 4.49
CA ARG A 106 -12.84 17.26 5.00
C ARG A 106 -13.73 17.84 6.09
N GLY A 107 -13.13 18.06 7.26
CA GLY A 107 -13.82 18.72 8.37
C GLY A 107 -14.87 17.84 9.03
N PHE A 108 -14.77 16.52 8.88
CA PHE A 108 -15.70 15.58 9.48
C PHE A 108 -15.79 15.71 11.01
N THR A 109 -14.67 15.97 11.69
CA THR A 109 -14.66 16.19 13.15
C THR A 109 -15.62 17.30 13.56
N ALA A 110 -15.57 18.47 12.91
CA ALA A 110 -16.48 19.57 13.19
C ALA A 110 -17.94 19.21 12.85
N LEU A 111 -18.16 18.49 11.74
CA LEU A 111 -19.49 18.00 11.37
C LEU A 111 -20.08 17.05 12.42
N SER A 112 -19.25 16.23 13.06
CA SER A 112 -19.66 15.27 14.09
C SER A 112 -20.00 15.90 15.44
N GLU A 113 -19.45 17.07 15.74
CA GLU A 113 -19.72 17.80 17.00
C GLU A 113 -21.12 18.42 17.01
N ASP A 114 -21.62 18.81 15.84
CA ASP A 114 -22.90 19.53 15.68
C ASP A 114 -24.11 18.61 15.41
N LYS A 115 -23.93 17.28 15.36
CA LYS A 115 -24.98 16.31 15.01
C LYS A 115 -25.15 15.21 16.05
N LEU A 116 -26.35 14.65 16.11
CA LEU A 116 -26.60 13.49 16.97
C LEU A 116 -25.82 12.26 16.45
N PRO A 117 -25.35 11.37 17.35
CA PRO A 117 -24.54 10.22 16.94
C PRO A 117 -25.18 9.32 15.87
N TYR A 118 -26.50 9.09 15.95
CA TYR A 118 -27.21 8.27 14.95
C TYR A 118 -27.31 8.95 13.58
N ASP A 119 -27.41 10.28 13.53
CA ASP A 119 -27.41 11.03 12.27
C ASP A 119 -26.04 10.94 11.59
N ILE A 120 -24.96 10.98 12.39
CA ILE A 120 -23.60 10.77 11.90
C ILE A 120 -23.41 9.35 11.36
N VAL A 121 -23.91 8.33 12.06
CA VAL A 121 -23.86 6.94 11.56
C VAL A 121 -24.63 6.80 10.25
N PHE A 122 -25.83 7.38 10.15
CA PHE A 122 -26.61 7.36 8.91
C PHE A 122 -25.86 8.04 7.75
N LEU A 123 -25.30 9.22 8.00
CA LEU A 123 -24.52 9.97 7.02
C LEU A 123 -23.28 9.20 6.55
N LEU A 124 -22.51 8.63 7.48
CA LEU A 124 -21.33 7.82 7.19
C LEU A 124 -21.69 6.59 6.35
N ASN A 125 -22.78 5.90 6.68
CA ASN A 125 -23.21 4.73 5.90
C ASN A 125 -23.59 5.11 4.45
N ARG A 126 -24.26 6.25 4.24
CA ARG A 126 -24.55 6.74 2.89
C ARG A 126 -23.28 7.14 2.13
N TYR A 127 -22.35 7.81 2.82
CA TYR A 127 -21.05 8.17 2.26
C TYR A 127 -20.24 6.92 1.88
N PHE A 128 -20.11 5.94 2.78
CA PHE A 128 -19.39 4.69 2.53
C PHE A 128 -20.01 3.89 1.39
N ALA A 129 -21.33 3.83 1.29
CA ALA A 129 -22.00 3.22 0.15
C ALA A 129 -21.62 3.92 -1.17
N ALA A 130 -21.69 5.25 -1.21
CA ALA A 130 -21.32 6.02 -2.41
C ALA A 130 -19.85 5.83 -2.81
N MET A 131 -18.92 5.88 -1.85
CA MET A 131 -17.49 5.70 -2.12
C MET A 131 -17.15 4.26 -2.49
N GLY A 132 -17.72 3.28 -1.77
CA GLY A 132 -17.55 1.86 -2.04
C GLY A 132 -17.98 1.49 -3.45
N THR A 133 -19.18 1.91 -3.86
CA THR A 133 -19.68 1.67 -5.21
C THR A 133 -18.79 2.31 -6.27
N ALA A 134 -18.29 3.54 -6.07
CA ALA A 134 -17.36 4.17 -7.01
C ALA A 134 -16.07 3.36 -7.21
N VAL A 135 -15.50 2.84 -6.11
CA VAL A 135 -14.28 2.01 -6.15
C VAL A 135 -14.53 0.68 -6.85
N GLU A 136 -15.62 0.00 -6.50
CA GLU A 136 -15.94 -1.33 -7.04
C GLU A 136 -16.29 -1.27 -8.53
N GLU A 137 -17.08 -0.28 -8.97
CA GLU A 137 -17.42 -0.08 -10.39
C GLU A 137 -16.21 0.28 -11.25
N ALA A 138 -15.21 0.96 -10.67
CA ALA A 138 -13.94 1.23 -11.34
C ALA A 138 -13.00 0.01 -11.35
N GLY A 139 -13.40 -1.13 -10.77
CA GLY A 139 -12.58 -2.34 -10.71
C GLY A 139 -11.48 -2.27 -9.64
N GLY A 140 -11.69 -1.48 -8.60
CA GLY A 140 -10.89 -1.47 -7.38
C GLY A 140 -11.43 -2.42 -6.32
N ARG A 141 -10.62 -2.65 -5.29
CA ARG A 141 -11.01 -3.40 -4.10
C ARG A 141 -10.88 -2.51 -2.88
N ILE A 142 -11.97 -2.34 -2.12
CA ILE A 142 -11.91 -1.69 -0.81
C ILE A 142 -11.05 -2.55 0.12
N ASP A 143 -10.04 -1.92 0.72
CA ASP A 143 -9.18 -2.54 1.73
C ASP A 143 -9.85 -2.44 3.10
N LYS A 144 -10.20 -1.20 3.50
CA LYS A 144 -10.88 -0.89 4.75
C LYS A 144 -11.42 0.54 4.77
N PHE A 145 -12.36 0.77 5.68
CA PHE A 145 -12.76 2.09 6.13
C PHE A 145 -12.02 2.40 7.45
N ILE A 146 -11.54 3.63 7.62
CA ILE A 146 -10.76 4.07 8.79
C ILE A 146 -11.33 5.40 9.27
N GLY A 147 -12.14 5.38 10.33
CA GLY A 147 -12.92 6.57 10.70
C GLY A 147 -13.88 6.92 9.57
N ASP A 148 -13.77 8.13 9.03
CA ASP A 148 -14.47 8.63 7.85
C ASP A 148 -13.70 8.42 6.53
N GLY A 149 -12.50 7.83 6.60
CA GLY A 149 -11.66 7.58 5.43
C GLY A 149 -11.88 6.22 4.76
N VAL A 150 -11.45 6.13 3.50
CA VAL A 150 -11.48 4.94 2.64
C VAL A 150 -10.08 4.64 2.15
N MET A 151 -9.66 3.38 2.26
CA MET A 151 -8.46 2.86 1.58
C MET A 151 -8.89 1.83 0.52
N ALA A 152 -8.35 1.97 -0.68
CA ALA A 152 -8.63 1.06 -1.79
C ALA A 152 -7.37 0.68 -2.56
N LEU A 153 -7.39 -0.53 -3.13
CA LEU A 153 -6.31 -1.13 -3.91
C LEU A 153 -6.76 -1.38 -5.34
N PHE A 154 -5.89 -1.09 -6.30
CA PHE A 154 -6.17 -1.24 -7.72
C PHE A 154 -5.02 -1.93 -8.44
N GLY A 155 -5.35 -2.78 -9.42
CA GLY A 155 -4.35 -3.48 -10.23
C GLY A 155 -3.73 -4.72 -9.57
N ILE A 156 -4.31 -5.22 -8.45
CA ILE A 156 -3.84 -6.46 -7.79
C ILE A 156 -3.71 -7.60 -8.79
N GLU A 157 -4.71 -7.77 -9.67
CA GLU A 157 -4.73 -8.84 -10.69
C GLU A 157 -4.38 -8.34 -12.10
N ARG A 158 -4.66 -7.06 -12.40
CA ARG A 158 -4.56 -6.48 -13.76
C ARG A 158 -3.31 -5.64 -13.99
N GLY A 159 -2.41 -5.57 -13.01
CA GLY A 159 -1.17 -4.80 -13.05
C GLY A 159 -1.35 -3.30 -12.81
N VAL A 160 -0.23 -2.64 -12.51
CA VAL A 160 -0.20 -1.24 -12.07
C VAL A 160 -0.72 -0.25 -13.11
N GLY A 161 -0.52 -0.49 -14.41
CA GLY A 161 -1.01 0.40 -15.47
C GLY A 161 -2.53 0.50 -15.51
N GLN A 162 -3.23 -0.64 -15.55
CA GLN A 162 -4.69 -0.65 -15.44
C GLN A 162 -5.14 -0.21 -14.05
N GLY A 163 -4.40 -0.57 -13.00
CA GLY A 163 -4.67 -0.12 -11.64
C GLY A 163 -4.69 1.40 -11.51
N CYS A 164 -3.74 2.11 -12.12
CA CYS A 164 -3.69 3.57 -12.10
C CYS A 164 -4.87 4.19 -12.85
N ARG A 165 -5.23 3.66 -14.03
CA ARG A 165 -6.42 4.11 -14.77
C ARG A 165 -7.70 3.92 -13.95
N ASN A 166 -7.85 2.75 -13.34
CA ASN A 166 -8.99 2.43 -12.48
C ASN A 166 -9.05 3.33 -11.24
N ALA A 167 -7.91 3.63 -10.61
CA ALA A 167 -7.86 4.51 -9.45
C ALA A 167 -8.28 5.96 -9.79
N LEU A 168 -7.90 6.45 -10.98
CA LEU A 168 -8.34 7.76 -11.47
C LEU A 168 -9.83 7.77 -11.80
N GLU A 169 -10.34 6.71 -12.43
CA GLU A 169 -11.77 6.56 -12.69
C GLU A 169 -12.58 6.47 -11.39
N ALA A 170 -12.06 5.76 -10.37
CA ALA A 170 -12.66 5.73 -9.04
C ALA A 170 -12.72 7.13 -8.42
N ALA A 171 -11.62 7.89 -8.46
CA ALA A 171 -11.59 9.25 -7.93
C ALA A 171 -12.61 10.17 -8.63
N ARG A 172 -12.74 10.06 -9.96
CA ARG A 172 -13.75 10.77 -10.75
C ARG A 172 -15.17 10.41 -10.29
N ARG A 173 -15.49 9.12 -10.23
CA ARG A 173 -16.80 8.61 -9.77
C ARG A 173 -17.11 8.97 -8.31
N MET A 174 -16.12 8.93 -7.43
CA MET A 174 -16.26 9.35 -6.03
C MET A 174 -16.70 10.81 -5.95
N ALA A 175 -16.09 11.69 -6.76
CA ALA A 175 -16.47 13.10 -6.81
C ALA A 175 -17.88 13.33 -7.39
N GLU A 176 -18.28 12.56 -8.42
CA GLU A 176 -19.65 12.59 -8.97
C GLU A 176 -20.69 12.15 -7.93
N ARG A 177 -20.50 10.98 -7.33
CA ARG A 177 -21.43 10.44 -6.32
C ARG A 177 -21.48 11.29 -5.06
N LEU A 178 -20.38 11.94 -4.68
CA LEU A 178 -20.39 12.90 -3.58
C LEU A 178 -21.24 14.13 -3.92
N ALA A 179 -21.18 14.61 -5.17
CA ALA A 179 -22.04 15.71 -5.62
C ALA A 179 -23.53 15.31 -5.60
N GLU A 180 -23.86 14.10 -6.05
CA GLU A 180 -25.22 13.54 -5.95
C GLU A 180 -25.69 13.42 -4.49
N LEU A 181 -24.82 12.92 -3.61
CA LEU A 181 -25.12 12.80 -2.18
C LEU A 181 -25.35 14.17 -1.54
N ASN A 182 -24.53 15.17 -1.88
CA ASN A 182 -24.71 16.54 -1.42
C ASN A 182 -26.03 17.15 -1.90
N ALA A 183 -26.41 16.94 -3.16
CA ALA A 183 -27.70 17.41 -3.68
C ALA A 183 -28.87 16.74 -2.95
N ALA A 184 -28.78 15.44 -2.68
CA ALA A 184 -29.81 14.71 -1.95
C ALA A 184 -29.91 15.10 -0.47
N LEU A 185 -28.89 15.75 0.09
CA LEU A 185 -28.80 16.15 1.49
C LEU A 185 -28.77 17.68 1.67
N GLU A 186 -29.10 18.45 0.63
CA GLU A 186 -28.97 19.91 0.62
C GLU A 186 -29.76 20.58 1.76
N SER A 187 -30.94 20.04 2.09
CA SER A 187 -31.77 20.53 3.20
C SER A 187 -31.30 20.06 4.59
N GLU A 188 -30.44 19.04 4.67
CA GLU A 188 -30.01 18.38 5.90
C GLU A 188 -28.60 18.77 6.36
N LEU A 189 -27.79 19.29 5.42
CA LEU A 189 -26.41 19.69 5.65
C LEU A 189 -26.26 21.20 5.46
N ALA A 190 -25.78 21.88 6.52
CA ALA A 190 -25.48 23.31 6.44
C ALA A 190 -24.36 23.64 5.43
N ARG A 191 -23.50 22.66 5.12
CA ARG A 191 -22.42 22.77 4.14
C ARG A 191 -22.27 21.45 3.38
N PRO A 192 -21.94 21.48 2.08
CA PRO A 192 -21.70 20.27 1.33
C PRO A 192 -20.50 19.51 1.89
N LEU A 193 -20.59 18.18 1.88
CA LEU A 193 -19.47 17.28 2.13
C LEU A 193 -18.38 17.53 1.09
N ARG A 194 -17.13 17.50 1.53
CA ARG A 194 -15.95 17.57 0.68
C ARG A 194 -15.03 16.42 1.04
N ILE A 195 -14.26 15.94 0.06
CA ILE A 195 -13.26 14.89 0.27
C ILE A 195 -11.89 15.35 -0.18
N GLY A 196 -10.85 14.84 0.47
CA GLY A 196 -9.50 14.76 -0.07
C GLY A 196 -9.27 13.37 -0.67
N ILE A 197 -8.57 13.27 -1.79
CA ILE A 197 -8.16 12.01 -2.40
C ILE A 197 -6.66 12.03 -2.68
N GLY A 198 -5.95 10.99 -2.25
CA GLY A 198 -4.52 10.77 -2.51
C GLY A 198 -4.29 9.47 -3.26
N ILE A 199 -3.53 9.50 -4.35
CA ILE A 199 -3.21 8.29 -5.13
C ILE A 199 -1.71 8.17 -5.35
N HIS A 200 -1.16 7.01 -4.99
CA HIS A 200 0.20 6.63 -5.31
C HIS A 200 0.28 5.20 -5.84
N ALA A 201 1.30 4.91 -6.63
CA ALA A 201 1.52 3.59 -7.21
C ALA A 201 2.98 3.17 -7.07
N GLY A 202 3.19 1.86 -6.93
CA GLY A 202 4.51 1.27 -6.82
C GLY A 202 4.47 -0.11 -6.16
N PRO A 203 5.64 -0.67 -5.81
CA PRO A 203 5.73 -2.01 -5.22
C PRO A 203 5.22 -2.04 -3.78
N VAL A 204 4.37 -3.03 -3.49
CA VAL A 204 3.86 -3.35 -2.15
C VAL A 204 3.86 -4.87 -1.94
N ILE A 205 3.73 -5.28 -0.68
CA ILE A 205 3.39 -6.66 -0.34
C ILE A 205 1.88 -6.75 -0.16
N VAL A 206 1.20 -7.48 -1.02
CA VAL A 206 -0.25 -7.77 -0.93
C VAL A 206 -0.43 -9.16 -0.34
N GLY A 207 -1.24 -9.29 0.71
CA GLY A 207 -1.52 -10.58 1.34
C GLY A 207 -2.62 -10.50 2.39
N GLU A 208 -3.11 -11.64 2.85
CA GLU A 208 -4.02 -11.68 4.00
C GLU A 208 -3.24 -11.34 5.26
N MET A 209 -3.68 -10.36 6.04
CA MET A 209 -3.01 -9.97 7.27
C MET A 209 -4.03 -9.72 8.37
N GLY A 210 -3.62 -9.96 9.63
CA GLY A 210 -4.45 -9.80 10.81
C GLY A 210 -4.32 -10.95 11.79
N TYR A 211 -5.30 -11.08 12.69
CA TYR A 211 -5.30 -12.13 13.72
C TYR A 211 -6.69 -12.77 13.87
N GLY A 212 -6.72 -14.09 13.95
CA GLY A 212 -7.94 -14.85 14.17
C GLY A 212 -8.97 -14.64 13.05
N ARG A 213 -10.12 -14.04 13.39
CA ARG A 213 -11.19 -13.71 12.43
C ARG A 213 -11.07 -12.30 11.84
N ALA A 214 -10.22 -11.46 12.41
CA ALA A 214 -9.97 -10.09 11.95
C ALA A 214 -8.84 -10.11 10.93
N THR A 215 -9.07 -10.76 9.80
CA THR A 215 -8.07 -10.96 8.74
C THR A 215 -8.65 -10.52 7.41
N ALA A 216 -7.89 -9.71 6.67
CA ALA A 216 -8.30 -9.19 5.38
C ALA A 216 -7.11 -9.14 4.41
N LEU A 217 -7.40 -9.27 3.12
CA LEU A 217 -6.42 -8.97 2.07
C LEU A 217 -6.07 -7.48 2.18
N THR A 218 -4.79 -7.17 2.36
CA THR A 218 -4.31 -5.80 2.47
C THR A 218 -2.94 -5.61 1.85
N ALA A 219 -2.50 -4.36 1.72
CA ALA A 219 -1.19 -4.00 1.21
C ALA A 219 -0.31 -3.40 2.31
N ILE A 220 0.97 -3.78 2.34
CA ILE A 220 2.00 -3.15 3.16
C ILE A 220 3.12 -2.62 2.27
N GLY A 221 3.51 -1.37 2.51
CA GLY A 221 4.68 -0.77 1.87
C GLY A 221 4.69 0.74 2.03
N ASP A 222 5.80 1.34 1.63
CA ASP A 222 5.95 2.81 1.56
C ASP A 222 4.89 3.46 0.67
N VAL A 223 4.40 2.72 -0.34
CA VAL A 223 3.37 3.19 -1.27
C VAL A 223 2.07 3.54 -0.54
N VAL A 224 1.65 2.70 0.42
CA VAL A 224 0.43 2.91 1.21
C VAL A 224 0.57 4.18 2.06
N ASN A 225 1.70 4.33 2.75
CA ASN A 225 1.98 5.52 3.56
C ASN A 225 2.07 6.78 2.71
N THR A 226 2.68 6.70 1.52
CA THR A 226 2.75 7.83 0.60
C THR A 226 1.37 8.23 0.11
N ALA A 227 0.52 7.28 -0.30
CA ALA A 227 -0.84 7.59 -0.75
C ALA A 227 -1.66 8.30 0.33
N SER A 228 -1.61 7.83 1.59
CA SER A 228 -2.24 8.51 2.73
C SER A 228 -1.68 9.93 2.96
N ARG A 229 -0.37 10.15 2.80
CA ARG A 229 0.22 11.49 2.90
C ARG A 229 -0.21 12.42 1.77
N LEU A 230 -0.36 11.90 0.55
CA LEU A 230 -0.88 12.66 -0.58
C LEU A 230 -2.33 13.07 -0.37
N GLU A 231 -3.14 12.19 0.23
CA GLU A 231 -4.51 12.51 0.63
C GLU A 231 -4.49 13.67 1.64
N ALA A 232 -3.73 13.56 2.73
CA ALA A 232 -3.66 14.61 3.75
C ALA A 232 -3.20 15.96 3.18
N LEU A 233 -2.30 15.93 2.20
CA LEU A 233 -1.77 17.12 1.52
C LEU A 233 -2.83 17.86 0.70
N THR A 234 -3.92 17.20 0.31
CA THR A 234 -5.04 17.84 -0.40
C THR A 234 -5.59 19.06 0.35
N LYS A 235 -5.57 19.01 1.70
CA LYS A 235 -6.02 20.09 2.58
C LYS A 235 -5.12 21.33 2.49
N GLU A 236 -3.81 21.13 2.48
CA GLU A 236 -2.83 22.21 2.40
C GLU A 236 -2.81 22.87 1.01
N LEU A 237 -3.02 22.06 -0.04
CA LEU A 237 -3.03 22.51 -1.43
C LEU A 237 -4.40 23.02 -1.91
N ASP A 238 -5.44 22.85 -1.08
CA ASP A 238 -6.84 23.14 -1.39
C ASP A 238 -7.33 22.57 -2.73
N VAL A 239 -7.00 21.29 -2.99
CA VAL A 239 -7.43 20.56 -4.20
C VAL A 239 -8.11 19.25 -3.84
N GLN A 240 -9.10 18.79 -4.60
CA GLN A 240 -9.80 17.54 -4.27
C GLN A 240 -8.93 16.29 -4.40
N LEU A 241 -8.00 16.26 -5.36
CA LEU A 241 -7.15 15.10 -5.64
C LEU A 241 -5.68 15.50 -5.80
N VAL A 242 -4.81 14.73 -5.16
CA VAL A 242 -3.36 14.73 -5.40
C VAL A 242 -2.93 13.34 -5.84
N LEU A 243 -2.31 13.24 -7.01
CA LEU A 243 -1.75 11.99 -7.51
C LEU A 243 -0.26 12.11 -7.79
N SER A 244 0.50 11.07 -7.48
CA SER A 244 1.94 11.06 -7.75
C SER A 244 2.25 10.94 -9.26
N ALA A 245 3.41 11.43 -9.70
CA ALA A 245 3.86 11.28 -11.09
C ALA A 245 3.93 9.82 -11.58
N PRO A 246 4.31 8.80 -10.78
CA PRO A 246 4.18 7.40 -11.18
C PRO A 246 2.76 7.00 -11.59
N VAL A 247 1.73 7.49 -10.89
CA VAL A 247 0.32 7.22 -11.24
C VAL A 247 0.00 7.83 -12.60
N ALA A 248 0.39 9.09 -12.82
CA ALA A 248 0.18 9.77 -14.11
C ALA A 248 0.86 9.01 -15.26
N ALA A 249 2.12 8.63 -15.07
CA ALA A 249 2.90 7.91 -16.07
C ALA A 249 2.29 6.53 -16.39
N HIS A 250 1.96 5.73 -15.38
CA HIS A 250 1.36 4.40 -15.57
C HIS A 250 -0.06 4.47 -16.16
N ALA A 251 -0.81 5.53 -15.87
CA ALA A 251 -2.14 5.74 -16.45
C ALA A 251 -2.09 6.24 -17.91
N GLY A 252 -0.96 6.78 -18.35
CA GLY A 252 -0.86 7.47 -19.64
C GLY A 252 -1.53 8.86 -19.63
N LEU A 253 -1.59 9.52 -18.47
CA LEU A 253 -2.06 10.90 -18.36
C LEU A 253 -1.03 11.84 -19.02
N ASP A 254 -1.53 12.82 -19.76
CA ASP A 254 -0.70 13.92 -20.25
C ASP A 254 -0.11 14.68 -19.05
N PRO A 255 1.23 14.79 -18.94
CA PRO A 255 1.87 15.56 -17.87
C PRO A 255 1.44 17.03 -17.80
N ALA A 256 0.94 17.60 -18.90
CA ALA A 256 0.45 18.98 -18.97
C ALA A 256 -1.03 19.12 -18.56
N ALA A 257 -1.77 18.02 -18.40
CA ALA A 257 -3.21 18.06 -18.09
C ALA A 257 -3.51 18.73 -16.75
N PHE A 258 -2.60 18.64 -15.78
CA PHE A 258 -2.78 19.18 -14.43
C PHE A 258 -1.50 19.80 -13.88
N PRO A 259 -1.60 20.88 -13.07
CA PRO A 259 -0.45 21.50 -12.42
C PRO A 259 0.41 20.49 -11.65
N ARG A 260 1.71 20.54 -11.90
CA ARG A 260 2.71 19.64 -11.29
C ARG A 260 3.59 20.40 -10.29
N ARG A 261 3.92 19.76 -9.16
CA ARG A 261 4.87 20.28 -8.15
C ARG A 261 5.75 19.16 -7.59
N GLU A 262 6.98 19.51 -7.22
CA GLU A 262 7.87 18.63 -6.44
C GLU A 262 7.62 18.90 -4.95
N ILE A 263 7.32 17.84 -4.17
CA ILE A 263 6.95 17.98 -2.77
C ILE A 263 7.78 17.02 -1.92
N ALA A 264 8.37 17.54 -0.83
CA ALA A 264 9.02 16.72 0.17
C ALA A 264 7.96 16.14 1.12
N LEU A 265 7.82 14.82 1.14
CA LEU A 265 6.92 14.14 2.06
C LEU A 265 7.68 13.74 3.32
N ARG A 266 7.13 14.09 4.48
CA ARG A 266 7.70 13.72 5.79
C ARG A 266 7.94 12.19 5.85
N GLY A 267 9.13 11.77 6.25
CA GLY A 267 9.49 10.36 6.39
C GLY A 267 9.85 9.65 5.09
N ARG A 268 9.90 10.35 3.95
CA ARG A 268 10.43 9.86 2.68
C ARG A 268 11.72 10.58 2.32
N SER A 269 12.69 9.85 1.77
CA SER A 269 13.91 10.45 1.20
C SER A 269 13.63 10.91 -0.24
N GLY A 270 13.98 12.16 -0.55
CA GLY A 270 13.76 12.76 -1.87
C GLY A 270 12.39 13.42 -2.03
N ALA A 271 12.32 14.37 -2.97
CA ALA A 271 11.07 14.98 -3.39
C ALA A 271 10.27 14.00 -4.27
N LEU A 272 8.95 14.08 -4.18
CA LEU A 272 8.02 13.37 -5.05
C LEU A 272 7.28 14.38 -5.91
N ALA A 273 7.35 14.20 -7.22
CA ALA A 273 6.53 14.97 -8.14
C ALA A 273 5.07 14.51 -8.04
N VAL A 274 4.16 15.47 -7.94
CA VAL A 274 2.72 15.24 -7.84
C VAL A 274 1.95 16.14 -8.81
N HIS A 275 0.79 15.67 -9.25
CA HIS A 275 -0.20 16.47 -9.96
C HIS A 275 -1.37 16.79 -9.03
N MET A 276 -1.87 18.01 -9.15
CA MET A 276 -2.94 18.55 -8.30
C MET A 276 -4.18 18.78 -9.15
N VAL A 277 -5.31 18.21 -8.72
CA VAL A 277 -6.57 18.27 -9.45
C VAL A 277 -7.61 18.90 -8.52
N VAL A 278 -8.02 20.12 -8.85
CA VAL A 278 -8.98 20.90 -8.04
C VAL A 278 -10.31 20.17 -7.91
N ASP A 279 -10.79 19.61 -9.02
CA ASP A 279 -12.03 18.83 -9.11
C ASP A 279 -11.75 17.54 -9.87
N ALA A 280 -11.87 16.39 -9.20
CA ALA A 280 -11.58 15.08 -9.77
C ALA A 280 -12.55 14.72 -10.91
N ARG A 281 -13.71 15.38 -11.04
CA ARG A 281 -14.62 15.22 -12.18
C ARG A 281 -14.02 15.71 -13.49
N ALA A 282 -12.98 16.56 -13.44
CA ALA A 282 -12.24 17.02 -14.61
C ALA A 282 -11.32 15.94 -15.21
N LEU A 283 -11.13 14.80 -14.54
CA LEU A 283 -10.43 13.66 -15.11
C LEU A 283 -11.21 13.14 -16.33
N SER A 284 -10.54 13.01 -17.48
CA SER A 284 -11.15 12.34 -18.63
C SER A 284 -11.39 10.86 -18.32
N PRO A 285 -12.50 10.26 -18.78
CA PRO A 285 -12.69 8.83 -18.68
C PRO A 285 -11.50 8.12 -19.33
N ALA A 286 -10.89 7.17 -18.63
CA ALA A 286 -9.85 6.36 -19.25
C ALA A 286 -10.46 5.62 -20.45
N SER A 287 -9.92 5.84 -21.66
CA SER A 287 -10.29 5.02 -22.82
C SER A 287 -10.04 3.56 -22.45
N ALA A 288 -11.08 2.74 -22.47
CA ALA A 288 -10.99 1.33 -22.12
C ALA A 288 -9.86 0.66 -22.93
N PRO A 289 -8.98 -0.16 -22.32
CA PRO A 289 -8.11 -1.00 -23.12
C PRO A 289 -8.97 -1.95 -23.94
N ALA A 290 -8.62 -2.16 -25.22
CA ALA A 290 -9.17 -3.23 -26.02
C ALA A 290 -9.03 -4.55 -25.24
N ALA A 291 -10.14 -5.24 -25.02
CA ALA A 291 -10.15 -6.52 -24.33
C ALA A 291 -9.13 -7.45 -24.99
N ALA A 292 -8.09 -7.83 -24.25
CA ALA A 292 -7.21 -8.92 -24.68
C ALA A 292 -8.07 -10.17 -24.75
N ALA A 293 -8.23 -10.71 -25.96
CA ALA A 293 -8.87 -11.98 -26.21
C ALA A 293 -8.20 -13.04 -25.32
N VAL A 294 -8.96 -13.60 -24.39
CA VAL A 294 -8.59 -14.83 -23.71
C VAL A 294 -8.80 -15.92 -24.74
N GLU A 295 -7.73 -16.33 -25.44
CA GLU A 295 -7.73 -17.58 -26.17
C GLU A 295 -7.83 -18.72 -25.15
N ALA A 296 -8.97 -19.41 -25.20
CA ALA A 296 -9.15 -20.69 -24.55
C ALA A 296 -8.31 -21.74 -25.31
N GLY A 297 -7.38 -22.37 -24.60
CA GLY A 297 -6.61 -23.55 -25.03
C GLY A 297 -6.38 -24.46 -23.84
#